data_AF-A0A3B9ZID5-F1
#
_entry.id   AF-A0A3B9ZID5-F1
#
_cell.length_a   1.000
_cell.length_b   1.000
_cell.length_c   1.000
_cell.angle_alpha   90.00
_cell.angle_beta   90.00
_cell.angle_gamma   90.00
#
_symmetry.space_group_name_H-M   'P 1'
#
loop_
_entity.id
_entity.type
_entity.pdbx_description
1 polymer ?
#
loop_
_entity_poly.entity_id
_entity_poly.type
_entity_poly.pdbx_seq_one_letter_code
_entity_poly.pdbx_strand_id
1 'polypeptide(L)'
;DIAKLAVETGLYPLIEYENGKLTTARKLAKIKPVEEYLKCQGRFKHIINSPELVKQIQAVADKNIERYGLKAETVVSAPQVK
;
A
#
# COMPACT_ATOMS: atom_id res chain seq x y z
N ASP A 1 4.76 14.09 -3.85
CA ASP A 1 3.49 13.89 -3.12
C ASP A 1 3.58 12.78 -2.07
N ILE A 2 3.70 13.14 -0.78
CA ILE A 2 3.78 12.20 0.35
C ILE A 2 2.53 11.30 0.45
N ALA A 3 1.35 11.84 0.14
CA ALA A 3 0.10 11.10 0.14
C ALA A 3 0.13 9.93 -0.86
N LYS A 4 0.70 10.16 -2.05
CA LYS A 4 0.86 9.10 -3.06
C LYS A 4 1.75 7.98 -2.56
N LEU A 5 2.88 8.30 -1.91
CA LEU A 5 3.76 7.30 -1.31
C LEU A 5 3.06 6.49 -0.21
N ALA A 6 2.26 7.13 0.64
CA ALA A 6 1.51 6.42 1.68
C ALA A 6 0.60 5.32 1.12
N VAL A 7 -0.01 5.59 -0.04
CA VAL A 7 -0.88 4.64 -0.76
C VAL A 7 -0.05 3.58 -1.48
N GLU A 8 0.98 3.98 -2.23
CA GLU A 8 1.84 3.06 -3.01
C GLU A 8 2.64 2.08 -2.15
N THR A 9 2.93 2.42 -0.88
CA THR A 9 3.57 1.49 0.05
C THR A 9 2.58 0.59 0.79
N GLY A 10 1.28 0.73 0.58
CA GLY A 10 0.25 -0.07 1.28
C GLY A 10 0.03 0.33 2.75
N LEU A 11 0.67 1.40 3.24
CA LEU A 11 0.48 1.89 4.60
C LEU A 11 -0.87 2.58 4.79
N TYR A 12 -1.38 3.20 3.73
CA TYR A 12 -2.68 3.86 3.72
C TYR A 12 -3.57 3.30 2.60
N PRO A 13 -4.28 2.18 2.84
CA PRO A 13 -5.22 1.62 1.89
C PRO A 13 -6.34 2.61 1.56
N LEU A 14 -6.62 2.81 0.27
CA LEU A 14 -7.80 3.55 -0.16
C LEU A 14 -8.92 2.56 -0.44
N ILE A 15 -9.86 2.48 0.50
CA ILE A 15 -10.93 1.49 0.54
C ILE A 15 -12.26 2.15 0.89
N GLU A 16 -13.35 1.54 0.46
CA GLU A 16 -14.72 1.99 0.73
C GLU A 16 -15.49 0.85 1.38
N TYR A 17 -16.26 1.21 2.40
CA TYR A 17 -17.17 0.29 3.08
C TYR A 17 -18.59 0.84 2.99
N GLU A 18 -19.53 0.00 2.57
CA GLU A 18 -20.96 0.30 2.59
C GLU A 18 -21.67 -0.78 3.40
N ASN A 19 -22.50 -0.37 4.37
CA ASN A 19 -23.23 -1.29 5.24
C ASN A 19 -22.34 -2.35 5.91
N GLY A 20 -21.13 -1.96 6.31
CA GLY A 20 -20.14 -2.84 6.96
C GLY A 20 -19.44 -3.83 6.02
N LYS A 21 -19.70 -3.77 4.71
CA LYS A 21 -19.05 -4.62 3.70
C LYS A 21 -18.06 -3.80 2.88
N LEU A 22 -16.89 -4.37 2.62
CA LEU A 22 -15.89 -3.77 1.73
C LEU A 22 -16.44 -3.77 0.30
N THR A 23 -16.64 -2.60 -0.30
CA THR A 23 -17.20 -2.44 -1.65
C THR A 23 -16.11 -2.17 -2.68
N THR A 24 -15.18 -1.27 -2.37
CA THR A 24 -14.10 -0.86 -3.28
C THR A 24 -12.76 -0.90 -2.55
N ALA A 25 -11.74 -1.37 -3.24
CA ALA A 25 -10.36 -1.23 -2.81
C ALA A 25 -9.49 -0.80 -4.00
N ARG A 26 -8.76 0.30 -3.87
CA ARG A 26 -7.86 0.77 -4.92
C ARG A 26 -6.71 -0.20 -5.09
N LYS A 27 -6.57 -0.75 -6.28
CA LYS A 27 -5.44 -1.62 -6.64
C LYS A 27 -4.18 -0.79 -6.85
N LEU A 28 -3.06 -1.30 -6.35
CA LEU A 28 -1.73 -0.73 -6.48
C LEU A 28 -1.04 -1.38 -7.69
N ALA A 29 -0.73 -0.57 -8.70
CA ALA A 29 0.02 -1.03 -9.87
C ALA A 29 1.47 -1.39 -9.54
N LYS A 30 2.06 -0.67 -8.58
CA LYS A 30 3.39 -0.93 -8.06
C LYS A 30 3.37 -0.75 -6.54
N ILE A 31 3.80 -1.77 -5.82
CA ILE A 31 4.01 -1.71 -4.38
C ILE A 31 5.45 -1.27 -4.14
N LYS A 32 5.61 -0.24 -3.32
CA LYS A 32 6.91 0.29 -2.91
C LYS A 32 7.27 -0.13 -1.48
N PRO A 33 8.56 -0.25 -1.16
CA PRO A 33 8.99 -0.49 0.22
C PRO A 33 8.61 0.71 1.11
N VAL A 34 8.23 0.44 2.36
CA VAL A 34 7.76 1.48 3.30
C VAL A 34 8.81 2.58 3.55
N GLU A 35 10.09 2.26 3.38
CA GLU A 35 11.21 3.18 3.49
C GLU A 35 11.11 4.37 2.53
N GLU A 36 10.52 4.20 1.33
CA GLU A 36 10.31 5.33 0.41
C GLU A 36 9.39 6.39 1.03
N TYR A 37 8.36 5.98 1.78
CA TYR A 37 7.47 6.89 2.50
C TYR A 37 8.14 7.46 3.76
N LEU A 38 8.87 6.63 4.50
CA LEU A 38 9.49 7.02 5.78
C LEU A 38 10.65 8.02 5.59
N LYS A 39 11.51 7.82 4.58
CA LYS A 39 12.71 8.67 4.34
C LYS A 39 12.34 10.12 4.04
N CYS A 40 11.17 10.36 3.44
CA CYS A 40 10.75 11.72 3.09
C CYS A 40 10.29 12.55 4.31
N GLN A 41 10.14 11.96 5.49
CA GLN A 41 9.52 12.62 6.65
C GLN A 41 10.45 12.63 7.87
N GLY A 42 10.83 13.84 8.32
CA GLY A 42 11.76 14.00 9.44
C GLY A 42 11.32 13.33 10.75
N ARG A 43 10.01 13.22 10.99
CA ARG A 43 9.44 12.56 12.18
C ARG A 43 9.77 11.07 12.30
N PHE A 44 10.17 10.41 11.20
CA PHE A 44 10.49 8.98 11.17
C PHE A 44 11.99 8.69 11.14
N LYS A 45 12.85 9.69 11.36
CA LYS A 45 14.32 9.49 11.36
C LYS A 45 14.82 8.44 12.36
N HIS A 46 14.23 8.37 13.55
CA HIS A 46 14.62 7.35 14.54
C HIS A 46 14.18 5.94 14.13
N ILE A 47 13.09 5.83 13.38
CA ILE A 47 12.56 4.57 12.86
C ILE A 47 13.45 4.05 11.72
N ILE A 48 13.82 4.91 10.76
CA ILE A 48 14.60 4.48 9.58
C ILE A 48 15.98 3.93 9.95
N ASN A 49 16.53 4.40 11.08
CA ASN A 49 17.82 3.93 11.60
C ASN A 49 17.71 2.60 12.36
N SER A 50 16.50 2.05 12.52
CA SER A 50 16.24 0.76 13.17
C SER A 50 15.63 -0.24 12.18
N PRO A 51 16.43 -1.17 11.64
CA PRO A 51 15.94 -2.18 10.69
C PRO A 51 14.76 -3.00 11.22
N GLU A 52 14.76 -3.30 12.52
CA GLU A 52 13.67 -4.02 13.20
C GLU A 52 12.35 -3.25 13.14
N LEU A 53 12.37 -1.94 13.41
CA LEU A 53 11.16 -1.10 13.35
C LEU A 53 10.66 -0.94 11.91
N VAL A 54 11.57 -0.78 10.95
CA VAL A 54 11.21 -0.73 9.52
C VAL A 54 10.53 -2.02 9.10
N LYS A 55 11.08 -3.18 9.49
CA LYS A 55 10.49 -4.50 9.21
C LYS A 55 9.09 -4.67 9.82
N GLN A 56 8.88 -4.18 11.04
CA GLN A 56 7.56 -4.21 11.67
C GLN A 56 6.54 -3.36 10.89
N ILE A 57 6.94 -2.17 10.43
CA ILE A 57 6.08 -1.30 9.61
C ILE A 57 5.80 -1.92 8.23
N GLN A 58 6.81 -2.54 7.62
CA GLN A 58 6.63 -3.29 6.37
C GLN A 58 5.60 -4.42 6.56
N ALA A 59 5.67 -5.17 7.66
CA ALA A 59 4.70 -6.22 7.95
C ALA A 59 3.26 -5.68 8.12
N VAL A 60 3.08 -4.44 8.60
CA VAL A 60 1.75 -3.79 8.65
C VAL A 60 1.25 -3.47 7.24
N ALA A 61 2.12 -2.91 6.39
CA ALA A 61 1.79 -2.66 4.99
C ALA A 61 1.43 -3.96 4.25
N ASP A 62 2.20 -5.03 4.44
CA ASP A 62 1.96 -6.33 3.81
C ASP A 62 0.62 -6.92 4.25
N LYS A 63 0.30 -6.86 5.56
CA LYS A 63 -1.00 -7.27 6.09
C LYS A 63 -2.15 -6.47 5.49
N ASN A 64 -1.99 -5.17 5.31
CA ASN A 64 -3.01 -4.34 4.66
C ASN A 64 -3.20 -4.75 3.19
N ILE A 65 -2.10 -4.95 2.47
CA ILE A 65 -2.11 -5.37 1.06
C ILE A 65 -2.86 -6.70 0.90
N GLU A 66 -2.60 -7.67 1.78
CA GLU A 66 -3.29 -8.96 1.78
C GLU A 66 -4.76 -8.83 2.19
N ARG A 67 -5.03 -8.17 3.33
CA ARG A 67 -6.38 -8.03 3.90
C ARG A 67 -7.37 -7.36 2.95
N TYR A 68 -6.92 -6.32 2.23
CA TYR A 68 -7.76 -5.55 1.32
C TYR A 68 -7.55 -5.92 -0.15
N GLY A 69 -6.73 -6.95 -0.43
CA GLY A 69 -6.43 -7.40 -1.78
C GLY A 69 -5.90 -6.27 -2.68
N LEU A 70 -4.93 -5.50 -2.22
CA LEU A 70 -4.49 -4.28 -2.91
C LEU A 70 -3.60 -4.55 -4.13
N LYS A 71 -3.14 -5.79 -4.35
CA LYS A 71 -2.34 -6.14 -5.53
C LYS A 71 -3.20 -6.02 -6.79
N ALA A 72 -2.74 -5.28 -7.79
CA ALA A 72 -3.34 -5.34 -9.11
C ALA A 72 -3.19 -6.76 -9.65
N GLU A 73 -4.30 -7.38 -10.05
CA GLU A 73 -4.23 -8.60 -10.85
C GLU A 73 -3.67 -8.20 -12.21
N THR A 74 -2.64 -8.90 -12.68
CA THR A 74 -2.14 -8.74 -14.05
C THR A 74 -3.22 -9.26 -14.98
N VAL A 75 -4.15 -8.39 -15.37
CA VAL A 75 -5.17 -8.73 -16.36
C VAL A 75 -4.42 -8.97 -17.67
N VAL A 76 -4.20 -10.23 -18.04
CA VAL A 76 -3.92 -10.59 -19.42
C VAL A 76 -5.18 -10.20 -20.17
N SER A 77 -5.14 -9.05 -20.83
CA SER A 77 -6.26 -8.48 -21.56
C SER A 77 -6.74 -9.47 -22.61
N ALA A 78 -7.90 -10.09 -22.40
CA ALA A 78 -8.68 -10.64 -23.50
C ALA A 78 -9.08 -9.47 -24.42
N PRO A 79 -8.97 -9.63 -25.76
CA PRO A 79 -9.20 -8.53 -26.69
C PRO A 79 -10.67 -8.11 -26.61
N GLN A 80 -10.91 -6.84 -26.32
CA GLN A 80 -12.23 -6.26 -26.49
C GLN A 80 -12.53 -6.20 -27.99
N VAL A 81 -13.38 -7.10 -28.46
CA VAL A 81 -13.99 -7.09 -29.79
C VAL A 81 -14.90 -5.87 -29.85
N LYS A 82 -14.63 -4.96 -30.79
CA LYS A 82 -15.65 -4.07 -31.36
C LYS A 82 -16.30 -4.76 -32.54
#